data_AF-A0A355L6C5-F1
#
_entry.id   AF-A0A355L6C5-F1
#
_cell.length_a   1.000
_cell.length_b   1.000
_cell.length_c   1.000
_cell.angle_alpha   90.00
_cell.angle_beta   90.00
_cell.angle_gamma   90.00
#
_symmetry.space_group_name_H-M   'P 1'
#
loop_
_entity.id
_entity.type
_entity.pdbx_description
1 polymer ?
#
loop_
_entity_poly.entity_id
_entity_poly.type
_entity_poly.pdbx_seq_one_letter_code
_entity_poly.pdbx_strand_id
1 'polypeptide(L)' 'MSKLFKINDKDNVAVALEKLKKGEIIDNIKLLDDIPFGHKVLLTDIYGKTAERQQGMKFG' A
#
# COMPACT_ATOMS: atom_id res chain seq x y z
N MET A 1 10.69 -2.28 -12.45
CA MET A 1 10.73 -3.05 -11.17
C MET A 1 9.44 -2.75 -10.43
N SER A 2 8.75 -3.77 -9.95
CA SER A 2 7.54 -3.56 -9.13
C SER A 2 7.96 -3.01 -7.76
N LYS A 3 7.35 -1.91 -7.33
CA LYS A 3 7.62 -1.28 -6.03
C LYS A 3 6.79 -1.89 -4.90
N LEU A 4 5.71 -2.56 -5.28
CA LEU A 4 4.78 -3.25 -4.40
C LEU A 4 4.77 -4.74 -4.75
N PHE A 5 4.73 -5.59 -3.73
CA PHE A 5 4.62 -7.03 -3.86
C PHE A 5 3.30 -7.50 -3.26
N LYS A 6 2.41 -7.99 -4.11
CA LYS A 6 1.15 -8.58 -3.70
C LYS A 6 1.34 -10.10 -3.58
N ILE A 7 1.00 -10.66 -2.42
CA ILE A 7 1.19 -12.10 -2.15
C ILE A 7 0.10 -12.92 -2.87
N ASN A 8 -1.15 -12.49 -2.78
CA ASN A 8 -2.28 -13.12 -3.45
C ASN A 8 -3.14 -12.07 -4.16
N ASP A 9 -3.65 -12.38 -5.36
CA ASP A 9 -4.51 -11.47 -6.13
C ASP A 9 -5.79 -11.08 -5.40
N LYS A 10 -6.28 -11.92 -4.47
CA LYS A 10 -7.45 -11.62 -3.65
C LYS A 10 -7.15 -10.71 -2.46
N ASP A 11 -5.89 -10.44 -2.15
CA ASP A 11 -5.53 -9.57 -1.03
C ASP A 11 -5.90 -8.12 -1.33
N ASN A 12 -6.33 -7.39 -0.30
CA ASN A 12 -6.49 -5.95 -0.35
C ASN A 12 -5.23 -5.22 0.15
N VAL A 13 -4.10 -5.92 0.26
CA VAL A 13 -2.81 -5.39 0.71
C VAL A 13 -1.67 -5.85 -0.20
N ALA A 14 -0.64 -5.03 -0.31
CA ALA A 14 0.67 -5.37 -0.85
C ALA A 14 1.76 -4.98 0.15
N VAL A 15 2.96 -5.50 -0.04
CA VAL A 15 4.15 -5.18 0.75
C VAL A 15 5.04 -4.24 -0.04
N ALA A 16 5.54 -3.17 0.58
CA ALA A 16 6.47 -2.25 -0.04
C ALA A 16 7.86 -2.90 -0.20
N LEU A 17 8.36 -2.97 -1.43
CA LEU A 17 9.69 -3.48 -1.77
C LEU A 17 10.78 -2.41 -1.73
N GLU A 18 10.41 -1.16 -1.44
CA GLU A 18 11.34 -0.07 -1.16
C GLU A 18 10.69 0.95 -0.21
N LYS A 19 11.41 2.01 0.16
CA LYS A 19 10.82 3.14 0.88
C LYS A 19 10.01 3.97 -0.11
N LEU A 20 8.72 4.12 0.16
CA LEU A 20 7.80 4.88 -0.68
C LEU A 20 7.40 6.17 0.01
N LYS A 21 7.24 7.25 -0.76
CA LYS A 21 6.89 8.55 -0.19
C LYS A 21 5.41 8.87 -0.34
N LYS A 22 4.91 9.65 0.61
CA LYS A 22 3.58 10.26 0.56
C LYS A 22 3.38 11.03 -0.75
N GLY A 23 2.25 10.78 -1.40
CA GLY A 23 1.86 11.41 -2.65
C GLY A 23 2.38 10.71 -3.91
N GLU A 24 3.24 9.70 -3.79
CA GLU A 24 3.70 8.90 -4.91
C GLU A 24 2.55 8.05 -5.47
N ILE A 25 2.51 7.89 -6.80
CA ILE A 25 1.50 7.08 -7.49
C ILE A 25 2.19 5.82 -8.03
N ILE A 26 1.71 4.67 -7.58
CA ILE A 26 2.26 3.36 -7.93
C ILE A 26 1.08 2.49 -8.34
N ASP A 27 1.11 1.95 -9.56
CA ASP A 27 0.04 1.08 -10.09
C ASP A 27 -1.38 1.69 -9.95
N ASN A 28 -1.50 2.99 -10.24
CA ASN A 28 -2.72 3.82 -10.06
C ASN A 28 -3.19 4.01 -8.61
N ILE A 29 -2.38 3.64 -7.63
CA ILE A 29 -2.65 3.85 -6.21
C ILE A 29 -1.81 5.01 -5.72
N LYS A 30 -2.47 6.02 -5.16
CA LYS A 30 -1.80 7.16 -4.54
C LYS A 30 -1.49 6.85 -3.08
N LEU A 31 -0.22 6.93 -2.71
CA LEU A 31 0.19 6.79 -1.33
C LEU A 31 -0.19 8.03 -0.53
N LEU A 32 -0.73 7.80 0.65
CA LEU A 32 -1.27 8.86 1.51
C LEU A 32 -0.33 9.22 2.64
N ASP A 33 0.59 8.32 2.96
CA ASP A 33 1.66 8.48 3.93
C ASP A 33 2.94 7.82 3.42
N ASP A 34 4.06 8.13 4.05
CA ASP A 34 5.34 7.48 3.78
C ASP A 34 5.30 6.02 4.24
N ILE A 35 5.70 5.10 3.36
CA ILE A 35 5.69 3.67 3.63
C ILE A 35 7.14 3.17 3.70
N PRO A 36 7.60 2.63 4.85
CA PRO A 36 8.89 1.98 4.94
C PRO A 36 8.96 0.69 4.12
N PHE A 37 10.17 0.28 3.74
CA PHE A 37 10.41 -1.04 3.19
C PHE A 37 9.86 -2.14 4.11
N GLY A 38 9.19 -3.15 3.53
CA GLY A 38 8.62 -4.29 4.26
C GLY A 38 7.28 -4.02 4.95
N HIS A 39 6.76 -2.78 4.91
CA HIS A 39 5.44 -2.47 5.44
C HIS A 39 4.32 -2.81 4.45
N LYS A 40 3.12 -3.03 5.00
CA LYS A 40 1.91 -3.30 4.21
C LYS A 40 1.23 -2.00 3.78
N VAL A 41 0.84 -1.98 2.52
CA VAL A 41 0.11 -0.95 1.79
C VAL A 41 -1.23 -1.57 1.44
N LEU A 42 -2.34 -1.02 1.93
CA LEU A 42 -3.67 -1.36 1.45
C LEU A 42 -3.74 -1.06 -0.08
N LEU A 43 -4.54 -1.78 -0.84
CA LEU A 43 -4.77 -1.50 -2.26
C LEU A 43 -6.21 -1.06 -2.48
N THR A 44 -7.09 -1.44 -1.56
CA THR A 44 -8.52 -1.18 -1.60
C THR A 44 -8.99 -0.97 -0.17
N ASP A 45 -9.83 0.02 0.07
CA ASP A 45 -10.36 0.27 1.41
C ASP A 45 -11.13 -0.96 1.90
N ILE A 46 -11.01 -1.22 3.18
CA ILE A 46 -11.73 -2.26 3.91
C ILE A 46 -13.24 -2.00 3.97
N TYR A 47 -13.70 -0.78 3.65
CA TYR A 47 -15.12 -0.42 3.54
C TYR A 47 -15.67 -0.41 2.09
N GLY A 48 -14.90 -0.84 1.09
CA GLY A 48 -15.38 -0.89 -0.30
C GLY A 48 -15.54 0.47 -0.98
N LYS A 49 -14.96 1.54 -0.40
CA LYS A 49 -14.76 2.82 -1.08
C LYS A 49 -13.34 2.89 -1.62
N THR A 50 -13.12 3.56 -2.75
CA THR A 50 -11.80 3.74 -3.34
C THR A 50 -10.82 4.29 -2.28
N ALA A 51 -9.67 3.62 -2.12
CA ALA A 51 -8.78 3.75 -0.97
C ALA A 51 -8.13 5.15 -0.86
N GLU A 52 -8.77 6.06 -0.14
CA GLU A 52 -8.19 7.32 0.33
C GLU A 52 -7.75 7.27 1.80
N ARG A 53 -7.62 6.07 2.40
CA ARG A 53 -7.15 5.92 3.78
C ARG A 53 -6.15 4.78 3.90
N GLN A 54 -4.88 5.15 4.09
CA GLN A 54 -3.82 4.23 4.47
C GLN A 54 -2.84 4.91 5.39
N GLN A 55 -3.12 4.74 6.68
CA GLN A 55 -2.11 4.87 7.71
C GLN A 55 -1.40 3.51 7.78
N GLY A 56 -0.08 3.49 7.60
CA GLY A 56 0.72 2.27 7.67
C GLY A 56 0.44 1.50 8.97
N MET A 57 -0.29 0.39 8.86
CA MET A 57 -0.61 -0.45 10.00
C MET A 57 0.64 -1.23 10.38
N LYS A 58 1.23 -0.92 11.54
CA LYS A 58 2.26 -1.75 12.16
C LYS A 58 1.57 -3.01 12.69
N PHE A 59 1.79 -4.14 12.03
CA PHE A 59 1.46 -5.43 12.61
C PHE A 59 2.62 -5.77 13.55
N GLY A 60 2.32 -5.76 14.86
CA GLY A 60 3.20 -6.31 15.89
C GLY A 60 3.18 -7.83 15.88
#